data_AF-A0A7S2VSR9-F1
#
_entry.id   AF-A0A7S2VSR9-F1
#
_cell.length_a   1.000
_cell.length_b   1.000
_cell.length_c   1.000
_cell.angle_alpha   90.00
_cell.angle_beta   90.00
_cell.angle_gamma   90.00
#
_symmetry.space_group_name_H-M   'P 1'
#
loop_
_entity.id
_entity.type
_entity.pdbx_description
1 polymer ?
#
loop_
_entity_poly.entity_id
_entity_poly.type
_entity_poly.pdbx_seq_one_letter_code
_entity_poly.pdbx_strand_id
1 'polypeptide(L)'
;WVLGTVWWLYSYITTWWSGVLIGKCVIHGTSRGAGCSYPEMMAEAFGAPGYAFTAAMQILTYYLVNVYLLVAVADWFLLSQDVLVVQGVSASWCLCDYLVVSGVIAAILAQIRTFKRVLPFAAVSLASTALRQGIMYYQIGSYSLMSECEPKFGGVTAHSAVISLSTTAFLFGGHGLFPEEIREMRRPESYFGALHASYVIIGAVYATNAYVGYAVWGQWTAADIQTNWPLNNATLVSAVLSIVWGLVEMAMSHVMMLSLVESHLGLGRPGGRRGGALRVLARTAVVVSEVFFAFMFSAAGLGNLEGVVAAFGFTALTYYAPFAAYWKLFLRPRQAALGVQLCYGAVCLSGVLLTLAGLYASLAGGGRD
;
A
#
# COMPACT_ATOMS: atom_id res chain seq x y z
N TRP A 1 21.97 -5.82 -4.12
CA TRP A 1 22.39 -4.43 -4.36
C TRP A 1 22.05 -3.91 -5.75
N VAL A 2 22.89 -4.11 -6.78
CA VAL A 2 22.74 -3.45 -8.10
C VAL A 2 21.34 -3.58 -8.71
N LEU A 3 20.82 -4.81 -8.85
CA LEU A 3 19.51 -5.01 -9.47
C LEU A 3 18.36 -4.39 -8.65
N GLY A 4 18.42 -4.50 -7.32
CA GLY A 4 17.46 -3.84 -6.43
C GLY A 4 17.49 -2.32 -6.57
N THR A 5 18.68 -1.72 -6.71
CA THR A 5 18.82 -0.29 -7.01
C THR A 5 18.18 0.09 -8.34
N VAL A 6 18.32 -0.73 -9.38
CA VAL A 6 17.67 -0.51 -10.68
C VAL A 6 16.14 -0.54 -10.54
N TRP A 7 15.59 -1.52 -9.84
CA TRP A 7 14.14 -1.62 -9.59
C TRP A 7 13.59 -0.49 -8.76
N TRP A 8 14.35 -0.07 -7.74
CA TRP A 8 14.01 1.07 -6.91
C TRP A 8 14.00 2.37 -7.72
N LEU A 9 15.04 2.64 -8.52
CA LEU A 9 15.11 3.82 -9.38
C LEU A 9 13.99 3.83 -10.43
N TYR A 10 13.75 2.70 -11.09
CA TYR A 10 12.65 2.55 -12.04
C TYR A 10 11.31 2.89 -11.39
N SER A 11 11.02 2.31 -10.23
CA SER A 11 9.76 2.54 -9.51
C SER A 11 9.67 3.97 -9.02
N TYR A 12 10.71 4.52 -8.42
CA TYR A 12 10.75 5.89 -7.94
C TYR A 12 10.44 6.90 -9.06
N ILE A 13 11.14 6.80 -10.19
CA ILE A 13 10.97 7.72 -11.32
C ILE A 13 9.60 7.54 -11.98
N THR A 14 9.20 6.30 -12.25
CA THR A 14 7.94 6.00 -12.93
C THR A 14 6.74 6.42 -12.10
N THR A 15 6.74 6.09 -10.81
CA THR A 15 5.63 6.43 -9.93
C THR A 15 5.58 7.94 -9.65
N TRP A 16 6.72 8.62 -9.52
CA TRP A 16 6.78 10.09 -9.43
C TRP A 16 6.13 10.72 -10.66
N TRP A 17 6.52 10.25 -11.84
CA TRP A 17 5.97 10.75 -13.10
C TRP A 17 4.47 10.47 -13.17
N SER A 18 4.02 9.27 -12.82
CA SER A 18 2.60 8.92 -12.78
C SER A 18 1.80 9.84 -11.86
N GLY A 19 2.34 10.21 -10.68
CA GLY A 19 1.71 11.16 -9.77
C GLY A 19 1.56 12.55 -10.40
N VAL A 20 2.57 13.02 -11.12
CA VAL A 20 2.49 14.27 -11.90
C VAL A 20 1.42 14.17 -13.00
N LEU A 21 1.33 13.02 -13.68
CA LEU A 21 0.33 12.80 -14.74
C LEU A 21 -1.10 12.82 -14.18
N ILE A 22 -1.34 12.16 -13.04
CA ILE A 22 -2.64 12.18 -12.36
C ILE A 22 -3.03 13.61 -12.03
N GLY A 23 -2.13 14.39 -11.41
CA GLY A 23 -2.38 15.79 -11.08
C GLY A 23 -2.75 16.62 -12.32
N LYS A 24 -2.05 16.42 -13.45
CA LYS A 24 -2.37 17.10 -14.70
C LYS A 24 -3.73 16.69 -15.26
N CYS A 25 -4.05 15.40 -15.25
CA CYS A 25 -5.34 14.88 -15.70
C CYS A 25 -6.48 15.43 -14.84
N VAL A 26 -6.39 15.31 -13.53
CA VAL A 26 -7.46 15.75 -12.61
C VAL A 26 -7.62 17.26 -12.65
N ILE A 27 -6.54 18.04 -12.48
CA ILE A 27 -6.65 19.51 -12.33
C ILE A 27 -6.93 20.21 -13.67
N HIS A 28 -6.37 19.72 -14.78
CA HIS A 28 -6.41 20.43 -16.07
C HIS A 28 -7.07 19.66 -17.22
N GLY A 29 -7.29 18.36 -17.07
CA GLY A 29 -7.72 17.48 -18.17
C GLY A 29 -9.16 17.01 -18.09
N THR A 30 -9.75 17.02 -16.90
CA THR A 30 -11.12 16.53 -16.67
C THR A 30 -12.12 17.66 -16.59
N SER A 31 -13.33 17.43 -17.09
CA SER A 31 -14.46 18.38 -17.04
C SER A 31 -14.89 18.73 -15.62
N ARG A 32 -14.65 17.81 -14.65
CA ARG A 32 -14.93 18.01 -13.23
C ARG A 32 -13.78 18.64 -12.44
N GLY A 33 -12.60 18.81 -13.05
CA GLY A 33 -11.41 19.34 -12.39
C GLY A 33 -11.05 18.55 -11.13
N ALA A 34 -10.65 19.27 -10.07
CA ALA A 34 -10.32 18.70 -8.77
C ALA A 34 -11.47 17.94 -8.07
N GLY A 35 -12.71 17.99 -8.58
CA GLY A 35 -13.83 17.21 -8.07
C GLY A 35 -13.95 15.78 -8.62
N CYS A 36 -13.02 15.37 -9.49
CA CYS A 36 -13.00 14.09 -10.18
C CYS A 36 -12.40 12.97 -9.31
N SER A 37 -13.04 11.80 -9.25
CA SER A 37 -12.43 10.59 -8.66
C SER A 37 -11.52 9.85 -9.65
N TYR A 38 -10.74 8.89 -9.17
CA TYR A 38 -9.87 8.10 -10.07
C TYR A 38 -10.67 7.38 -11.18
N PRO A 39 -11.79 6.69 -10.89
CA PRO A 39 -12.57 6.03 -11.94
C PRO A 39 -13.25 7.02 -12.89
N GLU A 40 -13.63 8.20 -12.41
CA GLU A 40 -14.21 9.27 -13.25
C GLU A 40 -13.18 9.84 -14.24
N MET A 41 -11.92 10.01 -13.81
CA MET A 41 -10.82 10.42 -14.70
C MET A 41 -10.67 9.42 -15.86
N MET A 42 -10.77 8.13 -15.56
CA MET A 42 -10.68 7.06 -16.55
C MET A 42 -11.93 6.94 -17.40
N ALA A 43 -13.10 7.29 -16.86
CA ALA A 43 -14.35 7.40 -17.61
C ALA A 43 -14.27 8.47 -18.69
N GLU A 44 -13.64 9.60 -18.39
CA GLU A 44 -13.49 10.69 -19.37
C GLU A 44 -12.50 10.33 -20.48
N ALA A 45 -11.47 9.54 -20.16
CA ALA A 45 -10.52 9.05 -21.16
C ALA A 45 -11.10 7.92 -22.03
N PHE A 46 -11.76 6.93 -21.44
CA PHE A 46 -12.11 5.66 -22.09
C PHE A 46 -13.58 5.25 -21.99
N GLY A 47 -14.45 6.10 -21.44
CA GLY A 47 -15.87 5.81 -21.24
C GLY A 47 -16.14 4.80 -20.12
N ALA A 48 -17.32 4.19 -20.16
CA ALA A 48 -17.78 3.23 -19.16
C ALA A 48 -16.80 2.05 -18.90
N PRO A 49 -16.09 1.48 -19.91
CA PRO A 49 -15.10 0.44 -19.65
C PRO A 49 -13.93 0.93 -18.77
N GLY A 50 -13.43 2.15 -19.01
CA GLY A 50 -12.35 2.73 -18.20
C GLY A 50 -12.77 2.95 -16.75
N TYR A 51 -13.99 3.43 -16.55
CA TYR A 51 -14.60 3.56 -15.24
C TYR A 51 -14.69 2.21 -14.52
N ALA A 52 -15.33 1.22 -15.15
CA ALA A 52 -15.59 -0.08 -14.54
C ALA A 52 -14.29 -0.81 -14.18
N PHE A 53 -13.30 -0.76 -15.09
CA PHE A 53 -11.99 -1.35 -14.86
C PHE A 53 -11.29 -0.74 -13.64
N THR A 54 -11.19 0.59 -13.57
CA THR A 54 -10.45 1.25 -12.48
C THR A 54 -11.21 1.26 -11.17
N ALA A 55 -12.54 1.33 -11.18
CA ALA A 55 -13.35 1.11 -9.98
C ALA A 55 -13.13 -0.30 -9.42
N ALA A 56 -13.14 -1.33 -10.27
CA ALA A 56 -12.87 -2.70 -9.86
C ALA A 56 -11.45 -2.87 -9.29
N MET A 57 -10.44 -2.32 -9.98
CA MET A 57 -9.06 -2.34 -9.49
C MET A 57 -8.94 -1.62 -8.14
N GLN A 58 -9.55 -0.45 -7.99
CA GLN A 58 -9.50 0.33 -6.74
C GLN A 58 -10.16 -0.42 -5.57
N ILE A 59 -11.35 -1.01 -5.77
CA ILE A 59 -12.02 -1.85 -4.78
C ILE A 59 -11.13 -3.03 -4.41
N LEU A 60 -10.65 -3.78 -5.40
CA LEU A 60 -9.81 -4.95 -5.18
C LEU A 60 -8.51 -4.60 -4.45
N THR A 61 -7.89 -3.47 -4.80
CA THR A 61 -6.64 -2.99 -4.18
C THR A 61 -6.84 -2.78 -2.69
N TYR A 62 -7.80 -1.94 -2.31
CA TYR A 62 -7.99 -1.59 -0.90
C TYR A 62 -8.54 -2.77 -0.09
N TYR A 63 -9.32 -3.65 -0.71
CA TYR A 63 -9.71 -4.91 -0.10
C TYR A 63 -8.48 -5.77 0.26
N LEU A 64 -7.59 -6.00 -0.70
CA LEU A 64 -6.39 -6.81 -0.48
C LEU A 64 -5.39 -6.11 0.46
N VAL A 65 -5.27 -4.78 0.41
CA VAL A 65 -4.49 -4.00 1.39
C VAL A 65 -5.02 -4.25 2.80
N ASN A 66 -6.33 -4.23 3.02
CA ASN A 66 -6.91 -4.52 4.34
C ASN A 66 -6.68 -5.97 4.77
N VAL A 67 -6.76 -6.94 3.85
CA VAL A 67 -6.40 -8.34 4.13
C VAL A 67 -4.95 -8.45 4.59
N TYR A 68 -4.02 -7.80 3.89
CA TYR A 68 -2.61 -7.73 4.28
C TYR A 68 -2.44 -7.06 5.65
N LEU A 69 -3.05 -5.90 5.87
CA LEU A 69 -2.93 -5.15 7.12
C LEU A 69 -3.50 -5.91 8.31
N LEU A 70 -4.55 -6.73 8.14
CA LEU A 70 -5.04 -7.62 9.19
C LEU A 70 -3.97 -8.63 9.62
N VAL A 71 -3.30 -9.27 8.67
CA VAL A 71 -2.20 -10.21 8.96
C VAL A 71 -1.04 -9.48 9.62
N ALA A 72 -0.60 -8.35 9.05
CA ALA A 72 0.52 -7.57 9.58
C ALA A 72 0.26 -7.06 11.01
N VAL A 73 -0.96 -6.57 11.30
CA VAL A 73 -1.33 -6.14 12.65
C VAL A 73 -1.35 -7.31 13.62
N ALA A 74 -1.85 -8.48 13.21
CA ALA A 74 -1.80 -9.68 14.02
C ALA A 74 -0.36 -10.14 14.31
N ASP A 75 0.54 -10.07 13.32
CA ASP A 75 1.97 -10.34 13.51
C ASP A 75 2.64 -9.33 14.46
N TRP A 76 2.27 -8.05 14.42
CA TRP A 76 2.79 -7.07 15.40
C TRP A 76 2.26 -7.29 16.82
N PHE A 77 1.04 -7.81 16.96
CA PHE A 77 0.56 -8.27 18.26
C PHE A 77 1.37 -9.48 18.76
N LEU A 78 1.68 -10.44 17.89
CA LEU A 78 2.55 -11.57 18.24
C LEU A 78 3.95 -11.10 18.61
N LEU A 79 4.55 -10.19 17.84
CA LEU A 79 5.86 -9.61 18.16
C LEU A 79 5.84 -8.92 19.53
N SER A 80 4.75 -8.21 19.85
CA SER A 80 4.57 -7.62 21.17
C SER A 80 4.47 -8.69 22.26
N GLN A 81 3.74 -9.77 22.01
CA GLN A 81 3.65 -10.92 22.91
C GLN A 81 5.02 -11.57 23.14
N ASP A 82 5.80 -11.81 22.09
CA ASP A 82 7.11 -12.47 22.19
C ASP A 82 8.08 -11.66 23.07
N VAL A 83 8.09 -10.33 22.92
CA VAL A 83 8.87 -9.46 23.81
C VAL A 83 8.39 -9.59 25.26
N LEU A 84 7.08 -9.56 25.49
CA LEU A 84 6.51 -9.66 26.84
C LEU A 84 6.78 -11.02 27.49
N VAL A 85 6.75 -12.12 26.72
CA VAL A 85 7.08 -13.48 27.18
C VAL A 85 8.54 -13.57 27.59
N VAL A 86 9.47 -13.02 26.81
CA VAL A 86 10.89 -12.92 27.18
C VAL A 86 11.08 -12.12 28.47
N GLN A 87 10.20 -11.16 28.76
CA GLN A 87 10.19 -10.38 30.00
C GLN A 87 9.45 -11.06 31.17
N GLY A 88 8.99 -12.30 31.00
CA GLY A 88 8.34 -13.09 32.04
C GLY A 88 6.82 -12.92 32.15
N VAL A 89 6.17 -12.26 31.19
CA VAL A 89 4.70 -12.16 31.13
C VAL A 89 4.15 -13.41 30.44
N SER A 90 3.27 -14.15 31.10
CA SER A 90 2.60 -15.30 30.49
C SER A 90 1.51 -14.85 29.52
N ALA A 91 1.73 -15.08 28.23
CA ALA A 91 0.74 -14.88 27.17
C ALA A 91 0.89 -16.00 26.12
N SER A 92 -0.22 -16.50 25.61
CA SER A 92 -0.26 -17.71 24.77
C SER A 92 -1.26 -17.61 23.64
N TRP A 93 -1.51 -16.40 23.13
CA TRP A 93 -2.40 -16.19 22.00
C TRP A 93 -1.66 -16.54 20.71
N CYS A 94 -2.38 -17.09 19.75
CA CYS A 94 -1.85 -17.40 18.44
C CYS A 94 -2.25 -16.33 17.41
N LEU A 95 -1.70 -16.42 16.20
CA LEU A 95 -2.03 -15.53 15.09
C LEU A 95 -3.55 -15.43 14.86
N CYS A 96 -4.25 -16.56 14.97
CA CYS A 96 -5.68 -16.63 14.76
C CYS A 96 -6.47 -15.77 15.75
N ASP A 97 -6.06 -15.76 17.02
CA ASP A 97 -6.71 -14.96 18.06
C ASP A 97 -6.54 -13.47 17.77
N TYR A 98 -5.32 -13.06 17.41
CA TYR A 98 -5.03 -11.69 17.05
C TYR A 98 -5.67 -11.24 15.74
N LEU A 99 -5.84 -12.14 14.77
CA LEU A 99 -6.61 -11.86 13.54
C LEU A 99 -8.07 -11.56 13.86
N VAL A 100 -8.72 -12.35 14.73
CA VAL A 100 -10.11 -12.08 15.16
C VAL A 100 -10.20 -10.73 15.88
N VAL A 101 -9.30 -10.45 16.82
CA VAL A 101 -9.31 -9.18 17.55
C VAL A 101 -9.09 -8.00 16.61
N SER A 102 -8.11 -8.09 15.70
CA SER A 102 -7.85 -7.06 14.70
C SER A 102 -9.05 -6.86 13.78
N GLY A 103 -9.72 -7.94 13.38
CA GLY A 103 -10.96 -7.92 12.62
C GLY A 103 -12.12 -7.24 13.33
N VAL A 104 -12.29 -7.46 14.63
CA VAL A 104 -13.32 -6.77 15.44
C VAL A 104 -13.03 -5.27 15.49
N ILE A 105 -11.78 -4.86 15.72
CA ILE A 105 -11.39 -3.45 15.72
C ILE A 105 -11.60 -2.83 14.34
N ALA A 106 -11.17 -3.53 13.28
CA ALA A 106 -11.37 -3.11 11.89
C ALA A 106 -12.85 -2.96 11.55
N ALA A 107 -13.73 -3.85 12.01
CA ALA A 107 -15.18 -3.76 11.78
C ALA A 107 -15.80 -2.52 12.43
N ILE A 108 -15.28 -2.07 13.58
CA ILE A 108 -15.66 -0.83 14.24
C ILE A 108 -15.16 0.38 13.44
N LEU A 109 -13.88 0.38 13.08
CA LEU A 109 -13.25 1.47 12.33
C LEU A 109 -13.84 1.64 10.92
N ALA A 110 -14.20 0.54 10.27
CA ALA A 110 -14.86 0.51 8.97
C ALA A 110 -16.19 1.28 8.97
N GLN A 111 -16.81 1.54 10.14
CA GLN A 111 -18.04 2.34 10.22
C GLN A 111 -17.81 3.85 10.06
N ILE A 112 -16.56 4.31 10.05
CA ILE A 112 -16.21 5.71 9.78
C ILE A 112 -16.56 6.04 8.32
N ARG A 113 -17.22 7.18 8.09
CA ARG A 113 -17.86 7.49 6.80
C ARG A 113 -17.07 8.44 5.91
N THR A 114 -16.15 9.20 6.47
CA THR A 114 -15.54 10.31 5.74
C THR A 114 -14.07 10.42 6.07
N PHE A 115 -13.27 10.76 5.05
CA PHE A 115 -11.86 11.09 5.19
C PHE A 115 -11.61 12.13 6.28
N LYS A 116 -12.45 13.18 6.34
CA LYS A 116 -12.31 14.26 7.34
C LYS A 116 -12.31 13.76 8.78
N ARG A 117 -12.98 12.63 9.06
CA ARG A 117 -13.01 12.03 10.41
C ARG A 117 -11.78 11.17 10.70
N VAL A 118 -11.13 10.64 9.66
CA VAL A 118 -9.90 9.86 9.80
C VAL A 118 -8.65 10.75 9.75
N LEU A 119 -8.75 11.93 9.13
CA LEU A 119 -7.64 12.87 8.94
C LEU A 119 -6.91 13.27 10.24
N PRO A 120 -7.57 13.47 11.41
CA PRO A 120 -6.85 13.72 12.66
C PRO A 120 -5.91 12.57 13.07
N PHE A 121 -6.25 11.33 12.70
CA PHE A 121 -5.41 10.16 12.93
C PHE A 121 -4.22 10.09 11.96
N ALA A 122 -4.24 10.83 10.85
CA ALA A 122 -3.10 10.90 9.94
C ALA A 122 -1.86 11.52 10.62
N ALA A 123 -2.05 12.49 11.53
CA ALA A 123 -0.95 13.06 12.32
C ALA A 123 -0.35 12.02 13.27
N VAL A 124 -1.19 11.19 13.91
CA VAL A 124 -0.74 10.08 14.76
C VAL A 124 0.00 9.04 13.93
N SER A 125 -0.53 8.68 12.76
CA SER A 125 0.12 7.78 11.82
C SER A 125 1.49 8.30 11.40
N LEU A 126 1.60 9.57 11.00
CA LEU A 126 2.88 10.18 10.63
C LEU A 126 3.89 10.20 11.80
N ALA A 127 3.44 10.56 13.00
CA ALA A 127 4.29 10.55 14.19
C ALA A 127 4.75 9.13 14.54
N SER A 128 3.85 8.14 14.44
CA SER A 128 4.17 6.73 14.67
C SER A 128 5.21 6.23 13.68
N THR A 129 5.07 6.57 12.39
CA THR A 129 6.04 6.23 11.35
C THR A 129 7.39 6.88 11.64
N ALA A 130 7.44 8.17 11.92
CA ALA A 130 8.69 8.87 12.22
C ALA A 130 9.43 8.27 13.43
N LEU A 131 8.70 7.92 14.50
CA LEU A 131 9.28 7.30 15.68
C LEU A 131 9.77 5.88 15.41
N ARG A 132 9.01 5.07 14.65
CA ARG A 132 9.43 3.73 14.20
C ARG A 132 10.73 3.78 13.39
N GLN A 133 10.87 4.77 12.50
CA GLN A 133 12.10 4.97 11.75
C GLN A 133 13.29 5.29 12.67
N GLY A 134 13.09 6.15 13.68
CA GLY A 134 14.12 6.42 14.69
C GLY A 134 14.52 5.16 15.47
N ILE A 135 13.55 4.35 15.88
CA ILE A 135 13.79 3.08 16.59
C ILE A 135 14.56 2.10 15.71
N MET A 136 14.23 1.99 14.41
CA MET A 136 14.98 1.13 13.49
C MET A 136 16.47 1.50 13.47
N TYR A 137 16.81 2.78 13.32
CA TYR A 137 18.21 3.20 13.32
C TYR A 137 18.89 3.00 14.67
N TYR A 138 18.15 3.20 15.77
CA TYR A 138 18.65 2.87 17.10
C TYR A 138 18.96 1.39 17.23
N GLN A 139 18.05 0.50 16.82
CA GLN A 139 18.24 -0.95 16.87
C GLN A 139 19.45 -1.36 16.03
N ILE A 140 19.53 -0.88 14.78
CA ILE A 140 20.67 -1.13 13.90
C ILE A 140 21.99 -0.63 14.51
N GLY A 141 22.01 0.57 15.08
CA GLY A 141 23.21 1.14 15.70
C GLY A 141 23.61 0.47 17.01
N SER A 142 22.64 -0.09 17.75
CA SER A 142 22.86 -0.86 18.98
C SER A 142 23.21 -2.32 18.71
N TYR A 143 22.91 -2.81 17.51
CA TYR A 143 23.22 -4.17 17.10
C TYR A 143 24.73 -4.32 16.98
N SER A 144 25.32 -5.19 17.79
CA SER A 144 26.71 -5.59 17.62
C SER A 144 26.84 -6.41 16.35
N LEU A 145 27.04 -5.72 15.23
CA LEU A 145 27.29 -6.25 13.88
C LEU A 145 28.33 -7.38 13.81
N MET A 146 29.13 -7.58 14.87
CA MET A 146 30.24 -8.53 14.92
C MET A 146 30.05 -9.72 15.87
N SER A 147 28.96 -9.82 16.64
CA SER A 147 28.93 -10.83 17.72
C SER A 147 28.36 -12.19 17.37
N GLU A 148 27.48 -12.35 16.35
CA GLU A 148 26.80 -13.66 16.18
C GLU A 148 26.73 -14.26 14.78
N CYS A 149 26.93 -13.54 13.68
CA CYS A 149 27.16 -14.11 12.32
C CYS A 149 27.45 -12.99 11.30
N GLU A 150 28.50 -13.12 10.47
CA GLU A 150 28.73 -12.16 9.37
C GLU A 150 27.59 -12.22 8.32
N PRO A 151 27.01 -11.07 7.92
CA PRO A 151 25.94 -11.05 6.93
C PRO A 151 26.44 -11.59 5.59
N LYS A 152 25.72 -12.57 5.06
CA LYS A 152 25.94 -13.08 3.70
C LYS A 152 25.05 -12.35 2.72
N PHE A 153 25.64 -11.94 1.61
CA PHE A 153 24.91 -11.31 0.50
C PHE A 153 24.70 -12.36 -0.59
N GLY A 154 23.48 -12.86 -0.70
CA GLY A 154 23.11 -13.88 -1.68
C GLY A 154 23.25 -13.39 -3.13
N GLY A 155 23.34 -14.34 -4.06
CA GLY A 155 23.30 -14.07 -5.50
C GLY A 155 21.91 -13.66 -5.98
N VAL A 156 21.84 -13.03 -7.16
CA VAL A 156 20.57 -12.69 -7.81
C VAL A 156 20.03 -13.90 -8.55
N THR A 157 18.81 -14.34 -8.20
CA THR A 157 18.04 -15.33 -8.96
C THR A 157 16.94 -14.63 -9.77
N ALA A 158 16.43 -15.30 -10.82
CA ALA A 158 15.26 -14.80 -11.55
C ALA A 158 14.04 -14.59 -10.64
N HIS A 159 13.82 -15.51 -9.70
CA HIS A 159 12.73 -15.41 -8.72
C HIS A 159 12.90 -14.19 -7.81
N SER A 160 14.07 -14.02 -7.19
CA SER A 160 14.34 -12.87 -6.31
C SER A 160 14.29 -11.54 -7.04
N ALA A 161 14.67 -11.52 -8.33
CA ALA A 161 14.56 -10.33 -9.17
C ALA A 161 13.10 -9.91 -9.39
N VAL A 162 12.22 -10.87 -9.67
CA VAL A 162 10.80 -10.60 -9.94
C VAL A 162 10.05 -10.24 -8.64
N ILE A 163 10.28 -10.97 -7.55
CA ILE A 163 9.70 -10.63 -6.24
C ILE A 163 10.14 -9.23 -5.83
N SER A 164 11.44 -8.91 -5.92
CA SER A 164 11.96 -7.59 -5.54
C SER A 164 11.31 -6.48 -6.34
N LEU A 165 11.05 -6.68 -7.63
CA LEU A 165 10.38 -5.70 -8.47
C LEU A 165 8.90 -5.52 -8.05
N SER A 166 8.19 -6.62 -7.75
CA SER A 166 6.79 -6.59 -7.30
C SER A 166 6.64 -5.94 -5.92
N THR A 167 7.50 -6.29 -4.96
CA THR A 167 7.48 -5.68 -3.62
C THR A 167 7.92 -4.23 -3.68
N THR A 168 8.83 -3.84 -4.58
CA THR A 168 9.13 -2.43 -4.82
C THR A 168 7.91 -1.68 -5.37
N ALA A 169 7.12 -2.31 -6.24
CA ALA A 169 5.87 -1.72 -6.75
C ALA A 169 4.82 -1.55 -5.65
N PHE A 170 4.78 -2.45 -4.66
CA PHE A 170 3.96 -2.29 -3.46
C PHE A 170 4.32 -1.01 -2.70
N LEU A 171 5.61 -0.74 -2.48
CA LEU A 171 6.11 0.40 -1.70
C LEU A 171 5.67 1.76 -2.27
N PHE A 172 5.56 1.88 -3.59
CA PHE A 172 5.12 3.10 -4.28
C PHE A 172 3.65 3.05 -4.69
N GLY A 173 2.87 2.13 -4.13
CA GLY A 173 1.42 2.11 -4.28
C GLY A 173 0.73 3.32 -3.66
N GLY A 174 -0.57 3.47 -3.93
CA GLY A 174 -1.41 4.52 -3.33
C GLY A 174 -1.94 5.57 -4.31
N HIS A 175 -1.45 5.62 -5.55
CA HIS A 175 -1.86 6.60 -6.57
C HIS A 175 -3.35 6.58 -6.90
N GLY A 176 -4.03 5.46 -6.63
CA GLY A 176 -5.49 5.33 -6.69
C GLY A 176 -6.24 6.31 -5.78
N LEU A 177 -5.57 6.91 -4.79
CA LEU A 177 -6.11 7.92 -3.85
C LEU A 177 -5.88 9.36 -4.30
N PHE A 178 -4.94 9.60 -5.21
CA PHE A 178 -4.47 10.96 -5.48
C PHE A 178 -5.60 11.90 -5.94
N PRO A 179 -6.53 11.50 -6.83
CA PRO A 179 -7.67 12.36 -7.18
C PRO A 179 -8.54 12.74 -5.97
N GLU A 180 -8.80 11.79 -5.08
CA GLU A 180 -9.56 12.00 -3.86
C GLU A 180 -8.82 12.89 -2.86
N GLU A 181 -7.50 12.75 -2.73
CA GLU A 181 -6.65 13.62 -1.91
C GLU A 181 -6.65 15.06 -2.46
N ILE A 182 -6.44 15.22 -3.78
CA ILE A 182 -6.50 16.51 -4.47
C ILE A 182 -7.84 17.20 -4.19
N ARG A 183 -8.95 16.46 -4.21
CA ARG A 183 -10.29 16.97 -3.92
C ARG A 183 -10.44 17.52 -2.50
N GLU A 184 -9.74 16.93 -1.53
CA GLU A 184 -9.77 17.37 -0.13
C GLU A 184 -8.74 18.49 0.16
N MET A 185 -7.81 18.79 -0.75
CA MET A 185 -6.86 19.88 -0.59
C MET A 185 -7.57 21.24 -0.60
N ARG A 186 -7.21 22.12 0.35
CA ARG A 186 -7.68 23.50 0.36
C ARG A 186 -7.33 24.27 -0.93
N ARG A 187 -6.18 23.93 -1.53
CA ARG A 187 -5.68 24.48 -2.80
C ARG A 187 -5.17 23.32 -3.68
N PRO A 188 -6.01 22.74 -4.56
CA PRO A 188 -5.65 21.62 -5.42
C PRO A 188 -4.36 21.82 -6.22
N GLU A 189 -4.06 23.06 -6.63
CA GLU A 189 -2.89 23.44 -7.41
C GLU A 189 -1.58 23.28 -6.61
N SER A 190 -1.66 23.27 -5.28
CA SER A 190 -0.51 22.99 -4.40
C SER A 190 -0.11 21.52 -4.39
N TYR A 191 -0.90 20.63 -5.04
CA TYR A 191 -0.64 19.20 -5.16
C TYR A 191 0.77 18.89 -5.67
N PHE A 192 1.23 19.56 -6.73
CA PHE A 192 2.53 19.26 -7.31
C PHE A 192 3.68 19.53 -6.31
N GLY A 193 3.61 20.65 -5.59
CA GLY A 193 4.59 20.97 -4.54
C GLY A 193 4.59 19.93 -3.43
N ALA A 194 3.40 19.50 -2.98
CA ALA A 194 3.24 18.44 -1.99
C ALA A 194 3.80 17.10 -2.51
N LEU A 195 3.49 16.71 -3.75
CA LEU A 195 3.98 15.50 -4.38
C LEU A 195 5.52 15.48 -4.44
N HIS A 196 6.15 16.56 -4.88
CA HIS A 196 7.62 16.64 -4.93
C HIS A 196 8.25 16.50 -3.54
N ALA A 197 7.71 17.19 -2.54
CA ALA A 197 8.19 17.07 -1.17
C ALA A 197 8.02 15.64 -0.63
N SER A 198 6.86 15.03 -0.85
CA SER A 198 6.59 13.65 -0.46
C SER A 198 7.56 12.67 -1.13
N TYR A 199 7.82 12.81 -2.43
CA TYR A 199 8.76 11.94 -3.13
C TYR A 199 10.20 12.05 -2.62
N VAL A 200 10.67 13.26 -2.28
CA VAL A 200 11.98 13.43 -1.64
C VAL A 200 12.04 12.71 -0.29
N ILE A 201 10.99 12.84 0.53
CA ILE A 201 10.92 12.21 1.86
C ILE A 201 10.87 10.69 1.75
N ILE A 202 9.91 10.13 0.99
CA ILE A 202 9.77 8.67 0.84
C ILE A 202 10.99 8.07 0.14
N GLY A 203 11.58 8.78 -0.82
CA GLY A 203 12.78 8.34 -1.51
C GLY A 203 13.94 8.17 -0.55
N ALA A 204 14.18 9.18 0.30
CA ALA A 204 15.19 9.11 1.34
C ALA A 204 14.91 7.95 2.31
N VAL A 205 13.70 7.89 2.87
CA VAL A 205 13.31 6.88 3.87
C VAL A 205 13.41 5.46 3.32
N TYR A 206 12.89 5.19 2.12
CA TYR A 206 12.94 3.86 1.51
C TYR A 206 14.35 3.45 1.16
N ALA A 207 15.14 4.35 0.58
CA ALA A 207 16.54 4.07 0.27
C ALA A 207 17.30 3.74 1.56
N THR A 208 17.23 4.59 2.58
CA THR A 208 17.97 4.36 3.83
C THR A 208 17.53 3.07 4.51
N ASN A 209 16.24 2.73 4.55
CA ASN A 209 15.77 1.46 5.10
C ASN A 209 16.32 0.26 4.31
N ALA A 210 16.21 0.30 2.98
CA ALA A 210 16.65 -0.81 2.14
C ALA A 210 18.18 -1.00 2.20
N TYR A 211 18.95 0.09 2.13
CA TYR A 211 20.42 0.03 2.15
C TYR A 211 20.97 -0.29 3.54
N VAL A 212 20.47 0.34 4.59
CA VAL A 212 21.01 0.09 5.92
C VAL A 212 20.53 -1.27 6.43
N GLY A 213 19.25 -1.60 6.26
CA GLY A 213 18.71 -2.91 6.68
C GLY A 213 19.40 -4.08 5.98
N TYR A 214 19.47 -4.06 4.65
CA TYR A 214 20.10 -5.18 3.93
C TYR A 214 21.62 -5.25 4.17
N ALA A 215 22.30 -4.14 4.52
CA ALA A 215 23.71 -4.18 4.92
C ALA A 215 23.94 -4.90 6.25
N VAL A 216 22.99 -4.81 7.19
CA VAL A 216 23.08 -5.43 8.51
C VAL A 216 22.71 -6.92 8.47
N TRP A 217 21.60 -7.25 7.82
CA TRP A 217 21.05 -8.62 7.86
C TRP A 217 21.31 -9.45 6.59
N GLY A 218 21.66 -8.82 5.47
CA GLY A 218 21.93 -9.51 4.21
C GLY A 218 20.77 -10.45 3.83
N GLN A 219 21.10 -11.70 3.50
CA GLN A 219 20.13 -12.73 3.14
C GLN A 219 19.13 -13.11 4.26
N TRP A 220 19.36 -12.72 5.51
CA TRP A 220 18.43 -12.98 6.62
C TRP A 220 17.36 -11.91 6.78
N THR A 221 17.35 -10.89 5.91
CA THR A 221 16.34 -9.84 5.92
C THR A 221 14.95 -10.46 5.75
N ALA A 222 14.10 -10.32 6.76
CA ALA A 222 12.71 -10.74 6.72
C ALA A 222 11.86 -9.71 5.95
N ALA A 223 10.66 -10.12 5.53
CA ALA A 223 9.70 -9.22 4.88
C ALA A 223 9.30 -8.05 5.80
N ASP A 224 9.05 -8.33 7.09
CA ASP A 224 9.01 -7.31 8.12
C ASP A 224 10.36 -7.25 8.84
N ILE A 225 11.11 -6.18 8.61
CA ILE A 225 12.43 -5.98 9.20
C ILE A 225 12.40 -5.98 10.74
N GLN A 226 11.26 -5.68 11.38
CA GLN A 226 11.15 -5.68 12.84
C GLN A 226 11.35 -7.06 13.44
N THR A 227 11.03 -8.13 12.71
CA THR A 227 11.23 -9.50 13.19
C THR A 227 12.71 -9.90 13.21
N ASN A 228 13.58 -9.11 12.58
CA ASN A 228 15.03 -9.29 12.68
C ASN A 228 15.64 -8.65 13.94
N TRP A 229 14.87 -7.87 14.71
CA TRP A 229 15.39 -7.11 15.84
C TRP A 229 15.45 -7.95 17.13
N PRO A 230 16.34 -7.62 18.08
CA PRO A 230 16.33 -8.24 19.40
C PRO A 230 15.00 -7.98 20.12
N LEU A 231 14.52 -8.98 20.87
CA LEU A 231 13.28 -8.90 21.64
C LEU A 231 13.47 -8.05 22.90
N ASN A 232 13.32 -6.73 22.77
CA ASN A 232 13.53 -5.76 23.82
C ASN A 232 12.44 -4.66 23.83
N ASN A 233 12.52 -3.73 24.80
CA ASN A 233 11.54 -2.65 24.96
C ASN A 233 11.40 -1.75 23.71
N ALA A 234 12.48 -1.53 22.96
CA ALA A 234 12.41 -0.73 21.75
C ALA A 234 11.62 -1.45 20.64
N THR A 235 11.78 -2.76 20.51
CA THR A 235 10.95 -3.61 19.63
C THR A 235 9.49 -3.59 20.05
N LEU A 236 9.19 -3.72 21.35
CA LEU A 236 7.81 -3.61 21.86
C LEU A 236 7.16 -2.27 21.50
N VAL A 237 7.87 -1.15 21.74
CA VAL A 237 7.35 0.19 21.40
C VAL A 237 7.11 0.29 19.89
N SER A 238 8.04 -0.17 19.06
CA SER A 238 7.87 -0.16 17.60
C SER A 238 6.70 -1.03 17.13
N ALA A 239 6.52 -2.22 17.71
CA ALA A 239 5.40 -3.11 17.39
C ALA A 239 4.06 -2.46 17.74
N VAL A 240 3.94 -1.83 18.91
CA VAL A 240 2.72 -1.09 19.31
C VAL A 240 2.44 0.08 18.38
N LEU A 241 3.47 0.85 18.01
CA LEU A 241 3.33 1.93 17.02
C LEU A 241 2.91 1.39 15.64
N SER A 242 3.38 0.19 15.28
CA SER A 242 3.00 -0.48 14.04
C SER A 242 1.53 -0.90 14.03
N ILE A 243 1.03 -1.43 15.15
CA ILE A 243 -0.39 -1.74 15.35
C ILE A 243 -1.23 -0.47 15.18
N VAL A 244 -0.86 0.63 15.85
CA VAL A 244 -1.58 1.91 15.74
C VAL A 244 -1.60 2.41 14.29
N TRP A 245 -0.45 2.40 13.62
CA TRP A 245 -0.34 2.77 12.21
C TRP A 245 -1.25 1.91 11.32
N GLY A 246 -1.18 0.58 11.46
CA GLY A 246 -1.94 -0.36 10.65
C GLY A 246 -3.44 -0.22 10.83
N LEU A 247 -3.91 0.03 12.06
CA LEU A 247 -5.32 0.30 12.34
C LEU A 247 -5.82 1.59 11.66
N VAL A 248 -5.00 2.65 11.65
CA VAL A 248 -5.35 3.91 10.98
C VAL A 248 -5.37 3.73 9.46
N GLU A 249 -4.40 3.01 8.90
CA GLU A 249 -4.32 2.75 7.47
C GLU A 249 -5.49 1.87 6.98
N MET A 250 -5.88 0.85 7.76
CA MET A 250 -7.09 0.07 7.49
C MET A 250 -8.34 0.95 7.47
N ALA A 251 -8.48 1.85 8.46
CA ALA A 251 -9.62 2.76 8.50
C ALA A 251 -9.68 3.66 7.25
N MET A 252 -8.54 4.19 6.80
CA MET A 252 -8.45 4.99 5.56
C MET A 252 -8.85 4.18 4.33
N SER A 253 -8.28 2.98 4.18
CA SER A 253 -8.55 2.06 3.07
C SER A 253 -10.02 1.61 3.02
N HIS A 254 -10.62 1.30 4.19
CA HIS A 254 -12.05 1.01 4.30
C HIS A 254 -12.93 2.16 3.87
N VAL A 255 -12.64 3.40 4.30
CA VAL A 255 -13.43 4.56 3.87
C VAL A 255 -13.43 4.66 2.35
N MET A 256 -12.33 4.32 1.68
CA MET A 256 -12.23 4.39 0.21
C MET A 256 -13.02 3.34 -0.51
N MET A 257 -12.73 2.10 -0.18
CA MET A 257 -13.41 0.98 -0.78
C MET A 257 -14.92 1.04 -0.51
N LEU A 258 -15.31 1.24 0.75
CA LEU A 258 -16.71 1.17 1.16
C LEU A 258 -17.52 2.35 0.64
N SER A 259 -16.94 3.54 0.51
CA SER A 259 -17.64 4.67 -0.11
C SER A 259 -17.96 4.40 -1.58
N LEU A 260 -17.02 3.80 -2.32
CA LEU A 260 -17.21 3.42 -3.72
C LEU A 260 -18.25 2.28 -3.83
N VAL A 261 -18.13 1.23 -3.02
CA VAL A 261 -19.10 0.13 -2.96
C VAL A 261 -20.51 0.63 -2.62
N GLU A 262 -20.66 1.48 -1.61
CA GLU A 262 -21.95 2.04 -1.21
C GLU A 262 -22.59 2.91 -2.28
N SER A 263 -21.77 3.67 -3.02
CA SER A 263 -22.26 4.46 -4.15
C SER A 263 -22.84 3.57 -5.24
N HIS A 264 -22.21 2.42 -5.53
CA HIS A 264 -22.70 1.43 -6.50
C HIS A 264 -23.94 0.69 -6.03
N LEU A 265 -24.02 0.37 -4.74
CA LEU A 265 -25.18 -0.28 -4.15
C LEU A 265 -26.34 0.68 -3.84
N GLY A 266 -26.17 1.99 -4.07
CA GLY A 266 -27.17 3.01 -3.77
C GLY A 266 -27.43 3.22 -2.26
N LEU A 267 -26.50 2.79 -1.40
CA LEU A 267 -26.61 2.84 0.06
C LEU A 267 -26.25 4.21 0.66
N GLY A 268 -25.79 5.15 -0.18
CA GLY A 268 -25.38 6.51 0.22
C GLY A 268 -26.51 7.52 0.43
N ARG A 269 -27.77 7.18 0.13
CA ARG A 269 -28.90 8.13 0.22
C ARG A 269 -29.37 8.33 1.68
N PRO A 270 -29.35 9.57 2.23
CA PRO A 270 -29.87 9.85 3.56
C PRO A 270 -31.41 9.75 3.56
N GLY A 271 -32.00 8.99 4.50
CA GLY A 271 -33.46 9.04 4.72
C GLY A 271 -34.14 7.85 5.42
N GLY A 272 -33.54 6.66 5.51
CA GLY A 272 -34.22 5.49 6.08
C GLY A 272 -33.41 4.72 7.14
N ARG A 273 -34.02 4.41 8.31
CA ARG A 273 -33.43 3.53 9.34
C ARG A 273 -32.97 2.18 8.76
N ARG A 274 -33.71 1.62 7.79
CA ARG A 274 -33.35 0.39 7.05
C ARG A 274 -32.07 0.54 6.23
N GLY A 275 -31.84 1.70 5.60
CA GLY A 275 -30.61 1.98 4.85
C GLY A 275 -29.38 2.12 5.76
N GLY A 276 -29.58 2.62 6.98
CA GLY A 276 -28.52 2.67 7.99
C GLY A 276 -28.07 1.29 8.45
N ALA A 277 -29.01 0.39 8.77
CA ALA A 277 -28.71 -0.97 9.21
C ALA A 277 -28.11 -1.84 8.10
N LEU A 278 -28.67 -1.81 6.89
CA LEU A 278 -28.15 -2.56 5.75
C LEU A 278 -26.71 -2.14 5.41
N ARG A 279 -26.39 -0.86 5.54
CA ARG A 279 -25.04 -0.35 5.35
C ARG A 279 -24.08 -0.89 6.41
N VAL A 280 -24.43 -0.83 7.69
CA VAL A 280 -23.58 -1.38 8.76
C VAL A 280 -23.31 -2.86 8.50
N LEU A 281 -24.36 -3.63 8.16
CA LEU A 281 -24.24 -5.05 7.81
C LEU A 281 -23.33 -5.27 6.60
N ALA A 282 -23.46 -4.48 5.53
CA ALA A 282 -22.61 -4.61 4.34
C ALA A 282 -21.14 -4.33 4.67
N ARG A 283 -20.84 -3.27 5.44
CA ARG A 283 -19.48 -2.95 5.88
C ARG A 283 -18.89 -4.05 6.77
N THR A 284 -19.67 -4.55 7.72
CA THR A 284 -19.25 -5.65 8.59
C THR A 284 -19.04 -6.94 7.79
N ALA A 285 -19.89 -7.23 6.81
CA ALA A 285 -19.73 -8.40 5.94
C ALA A 285 -18.43 -8.34 5.12
N VAL A 286 -18.05 -7.15 4.64
CA VAL A 286 -16.76 -6.94 3.96
C VAL A 286 -15.60 -7.21 4.91
N VAL A 287 -15.64 -6.71 6.15
CA VAL A 287 -14.55 -7.01 7.12
C VAL A 287 -14.51 -8.48 7.49
N VAL A 288 -15.67 -9.13 7.66
CA VAL A 288 -15.73 -10.58 7.90
C VAL A 288 -15.12 -11.37 6.74
N SER A 289 -15.36 -10.96 5.49
CA SER A 289 -14.72 -11.60 4.35
C SER A 289 -13.21 -11.31 4.32
N GLU A 290 -12.77 -10.09 4.64
CA GLU A 290 -11.33 -9.77 4.74
C GLU A 290 -10.64 -10.64 5.79
N VAL A 291 -11.23 -10.82 6.97
CA VAL A 291 -10.72 -11.72 8.02
C VAL A 291 -10.64 -13.17 7.51
N PHE A 292 -11.67 -13.65 6.81
CA PHE A 292 -11.64 -14.99 6.20
C PHE A 292 -10.48 -15.15 5.21
N PHE A 293 -10.25 -14.17 4.33
CA PHE A 293 -9.11 -14.24 3.39
C PHE A 293 -7.76 -14.05 4.10
N ALA A 294 -7.70 -13.25 5.18
CA ALA A 294 -6.51 -13.11 6.00
C ALA A 294 -6.12 -14.46 6.62
N PHE A 295 -7.09 -15.24 7.12
CA PHE A 295 -6.84 -16.63 7.56
C PHE A 295 -6.33 -17.54 6.44
N MET A 296 -6.92 -17.44 5.26
CA MET A 296 -6.51 -18.28 4.12
C MET A 296 -5.11 -17.95 3.63
N PHE A 297 -4.72 -16.68 3.68
CA PHE A 297 -3.44 -16.23 3.14
C PHE A 297 -2.34 -16.02 4.19
N SER A 298 -2.63 -16.09 5.49
CA SER A 298 -1.62 -15.92 6.53
C SER A 298 -0.50 -16.96 6.42
N ALA A 299 -0.83 -18.18 5.96
CA ALA A 299 0.16 -19.23 5.72
C ALA A 299 1.09 -18.95 4.52
N ALA A 300 0.74 -18.03 3.62
CA ALA A 300 1.58 -17.69 2.47
C ALA A 300 2.71 -16.70 2.82
N GLY A 301 2.67 -16.09 4.01
CA GLY A 301 3.63 -15.08 4.45
C GLY A 301 3.39 -13.68 3.87
N LEU A 302 3.83 -12.67 4.63
CA LEU A 302 3.61 -11.25 4.31
C LEU A 302 4.17 -10.83 2.95
N GLY A 303 5.37 -11.29 2.58
CA GLY A 303 6.01 -10.89 1.32
C GLY A 303 5.23 -11.35 0.07
N ASN A 304 4.61 -12.54 0.11
CA ASN A 304 3.77 -13.01 -0.99
C ASN A 304 2.45 -12.23 -1.04
N LEU A 305 1.85 -11.91 0.11
CA LEU A 305 0.68 -11.06 0.20
C LEU A 305 0.93 -9.66 -0.40
N GLU A 306 2.05 -9.01 -0.07
CA GLU A 306 2.46 -7.74 -0.67
C GLU A 306 2.61 -7.85 -2.19
N GLY A 307 3.21 -8.96 -2.66
CA GLY A 307 3.31 -9.29 -4.08
C GLY A 307 1.94 -9.32 -4.78
N VAL A 308 0.96 -10.02 -4.20
CA VAL A 308 -0.40 -10.11 -4.75
C VAL A 308 -1.08 -8.75 -4.79
N VAL A 309 -1.02 -8.00 -3.69
CA VAL A 309 -1.62 -6.65 -3.59
C VAL A 309 -1.03 -5.73 -4.66
N ALA A 310 0.31 -5.74 -4.80
CA ALA A 310 1.00 -4.95 -5.81
C ALA A 310 0.56 -5.34 -7.22
N ALA A 311 0.52 -6.64 -7.50
CA ALA A 311 0.32 -7.18 -8.83
C ALA A 311 -1.03 -6.79 -9.45
N PHE A 312 -2.12 -6.77 -8.68
CA PHE A 312 -3.44 -6.41 -9.21
C PHE A 312 -3.65 -4.89 -9.24
N GLY A 313 -3.46 -4.26 -8.09
CA GLY A 313 -4.02 -2.96 -7.80
C GLY A 313 -3.08 -1.80 -8.07
N PHE A 314 -1.94 -1.83 -7.40
CA PHE A 314 -0.96 -0.75 -7.45
C PHE A 314 -0.28 -0.67 -8.81
N THR A 315 0.05 -1.79 -9.45
CA THR A 315 0.52 -1.78 -10.84
C THR A 315 -0.46 -1.09 -11.79
N ALA A 316 -1.76 -1.37 -11.65
CA ALA A 316 -2.81 -0.75 -12.46
C ALA A 316 -2.91 0.75 -12.26
N LEU A 317 -3.14 1.14 -11.01
CA LEU A 317 -3.47 2.52 -10.65
C LEU A 317 -2.24 3.43 -10.62
N THR A 318 -1.03 2.87 -10.54
CA THR A 318 0.22 3.63 -10.48
C THR A 318 1.01 3.55 -11.79
N TYR A 319 1.21 2.38 -12.38
CA TYR A 319 2.20 2.21 -13.45
C TYR A 319 1.66 2.36 -14.87
N TYR A 320 0.36 2.11 -15.11
CA TYR A 320 -0.16 2.18 -16.48
C TYR A 320 -1.43 3.00 -16.67
N ALA A 321 -2.41 2.97 -15.77
CA ALA A 321 -3.63 3.76 -15.93
C ALA A 321 -3.37 5.28 -16.04
N PRO A 322 -2.45 5.89 -15.25
CA PRO A 322 -2.12 7.32 -15.40
C PRO A 322 -1.55 7.68 -16.77
N PHE A 323 -0.67 6.83 -17.30
CA PHE A 323 -0.04 7.03 -18.61
C PHE A 323 -1.06 6.88 -19.73
N ALA A 324 -1.95 5.89 -19.64
CA ALA A 324 -3.03 5.68 -20.59
C ALA A 324 -4.02 6.87 -20.58
N ALA A 325 -4.43 7.34 -19.40
CA ALA A 325 -5.29 8.51 -19.24
C ALA A 325 -4.66 9.75 -19.86
N TYR A 326 -3.42 10.07 -19.50
CA TYR A 326 -2.73 11.26 -20.00
C TYR A 326 -2.51 11.20 -21.51
N TRP A 327 -2.14 10.03 -22.05
CA TRP A 327 -2.01 9.84 -23.49
C TRP A 327 -3.31 10.16 -24.22
N LYS A 328 -4.44 9.66 -23.70
CA LYS A 328 -5.76 9.82 -24.30
C LYS A 328 -6.32 11.24 -24.15
N LEU A 329 -6.13 11.88 -23.01
CA LEU A 329 -6.68 13.21 -22.69
C LEU A 329 -5.83 14.36 -23.26
N PHE A 330 -4.50 14.20 -23.35
CA PHE A 330 -3.61 15.30 -23.77
C PHE A 330 -2.80 14.98 -25.03
N LEU A 331 -2.07 13.86 -25.06
CA LEU A 331 -1.10 13.62 -26.15
C LEU A 331 -1.77 13.38 -27.49
N ARG A 332 -2.80 12.53 -27.52
CA ARG A 332 -3.52 12.20 -28.75
C ARG A 332 -4.29 13.41 -29.32
N PRO A 333 -5.08 14.18 -28.53
CA PRO A 333 -5.75 15.38 -29.04
C PRO A 333 -4.78 16.47 -29.51
N ARG A 334 -3.63 16.64 -28.83
CA ARG A 334 -2.59 17.61 -29.23
C ARG A 334 -1.68 17.14 -30.35
N GLN A 335 -1.93 15.95 -30.92
CA GLN A 335 -1.12 15.36 -31.98
C GLN A 335 0.38 15.36 -31.65
N ALA A 336 0.72 15.00 -30.41
CA ALA A 336 2.11 14.93 -29.97
C ALA A 336 2.95 14.01 -30.89
N ALA A 337 4.23 14.31 -31.05
CA ALA A 337 5.14 13.53 -31.90
C ALA A 337 5.09 12.02 -31.57
N LEU A 338 5.18 11.18 -32.60
CA LEU A 338 5.07 9.71 -32.46
C LEU A 338 6.04 9.16 -31.42
N GLY A 339 7.29 9.66 -31.39
CA GLY A 339 8.28 9.24 -30.39
C GLY A 339 7.81 9.47 -28.94
N VAL A 340 7.14 10.59 -28.66
CA VAL A 340 6.57 10.87 -27.34
C VAL A 340 5.44 9.89 -27.02
N GLN A 341 4.56 9.60 -27.99
CA GLN A 341 3.49 8.64 -27.79
C GLN A 341 4.03 7.22 -27.53
N LEU A 342 5.08 6.81 -28.25
CA LEU A 342 5.75 5.52 -28.06
C LEU A 342 6.40 5.41 -26.68
N CYS A 343 7.02 6.49 -26.16
CA CYS A 343 7.58 6.50 -24.81
C CYS A 343 6.51 6.23 -23.74
N TYR A 344 5.35 6.91 -23.81
CA TYR A 344 4.24 6.66 -22.87
C TYR A 344 3.66 5.25 -23.03
N GLY A 345 3.55 4.76 -24.27
CA GLY A 345 3.13 3.40 -24.56
C GLY A 345 4.09 2.35 -23.97
N ALA A 346 5.40 2.58 -24.05
CA ALA A 346 6.41 1.69 -23.48
C ALA A 346 6.34 1.62 -21.94
N VAL A 347 6.17 2.77 -21.27
CA VAL A 347 6.01 2.80 -19.80
C VAL A 347 4.70 2.11 -19.40
N CYS A 348 3.60 2.38 -20.10
CA CYS A 348 2.32 1.70 -19.89
C CYS A 348 2.48 0.17 -20.04
N LEU A 349 3.15 -0.30 -21.09
CA LEU A 349 3.42 -1.73 -21.29
C LEU A 349 4.28 -2.31 -20.17
N SER A 350 5.29 -1.57 -19.69
CA SER A 350 6.13 -2.02 -18.57
C SER A 350 5.31 -2.24 -17.28
N GLY A 351 4.29 -1.42 -17.01
CA GLY A 351 3.36 -1.62 -15.89
C GLY A 351 2.48 -2.86 -16.04
N VAL A 352 2.06 -3.20 -17.26
CA VAL A 352 1.33 -4.45 -17.54
C VAL A 352 2.24 -5.66 -17.32
N LEU A 353 3.48 -5.60 -17.81
CA LEU A 353 4.46 -6.66 -17.58
C LEU A 353 4.76 -6.84 -16.09
N LEU A 354 4.83 -5.75 -15.33
CA LEU A 354 5.01 -5.76 -13.89
C LEU A 354 3.85 -6.47 -13.16
N THR A 355 2.61 -6.26 -13.61
CA THR A 355 1.42 -6.97 -13.11
C THR A 355 1.59 -8.49 -13.29
N LEU A 356 1.95 -8.92 -14.50
CA LEU A 356 2.14 -10.34 -14.83
C LEU A 356 3.31 -10.95 -14.02
N ALA A 357 4.38 -10.18 -13.87
CA ALA A 357 5.56 -10.60 -13.12
C ALA A 357 5.24 -10.77 -11.62
N GLY A 358 4.50 -9.82 -11.03
CA GLY A 358 4.04 -9.91 -9.63
C GLY A 358 3.09 -11.09 -9.38
N LEU A 359 2.17 -11.36 -10.30
CA LEU A 359 1.29 -12.54 -10.24
C LEU A 359 2.11 -13.83 -10.28
N TYR A 360 3.04 -13.93 -11.24
CA TYR A 360 3.90 -15.11 -11.36
C TYR A 360 4.71 -15.35 -10.09
N ALA A 361 5.36 -14.30 -9.55
CA ALA A 361 6.13 -14.41 -8.32
C ALA A 361 5.30 -14.87 -7.13
N SER A 362 4.11 -14.28 -6.95
CA SER A 362 3.24 -14.60 -5.82
C SER A 362 2.69 -16.03 -5.89
N LEU A 363 2.48 -16.56 -7.10
CA LEU A 363 2.03 -17.95 -7.31
C LEU A 363 3.18 -18.97 -7.23
N ALA A 364 4.38 -18.59 -7.69
CA ALA A 364 5.55 -19.47 -7.68
C ALA A 364 6.17 -19.63 -6.28
N GLY A 365 5.94 -18.67 -5.38
CA GLY A 365 6.43 -18.69 -3.99
C GLY A 365 5.80 -19.77 -3.09
N GLY A 366 4.66 -20.34 -3.46
CA GLY A 366 3.94 -21.34 -2.65
C GLY A 366 4.58 -22.75 -2.59
N GLY A 367 5.84 -22.90 -2.99
CA GLY A 367 6.49 -24.20 -3.15
C GLY A 367 7.63 -24.53 -2.20
N ARG A 368 8.12 -23.59 -1.38
CA ARG A 368 9.25 -23.82 -0.46
C ARG A 368 9.22 -22.88 0.73
N ASP A 369 8.57 -23.32 1.79
CA ASP A 369 9.02 -23.10 3.17
C ASP A 369 9.14 -24.48 3.83
#